data_AF-A0A8T6WD80-F1
#
_entry.id   AF-A0A8T6WD80-F1
#
_cell.length_a   1.000
_cell.length_b   1.000
_cell.length_c   1.000
_cell.angle_alpha   90.00
_cell.angle_beta   90.00
_cell.angle_gamma   90.00
#
_symmetry.space_group_name_H-M   'P 1'
#
loop_
_entity.id
_entity.type
_entity.pdbx_description
1 polymer ?
#
loop_
_entity_poly.entity_id
_entity_poly.type
_entity_poly.pdbx_seq_one_letter_code
_entity_poly.pdbx_strand_id
1 'polypeptide(L)' 'ISVGGMNPRTGKSWTFYETVAGGFGGRKGIDGVDAVHTHMTNTMNTPIEAIETVYPLRFLKYELREGSGGPGRWRGGV' A
#
# COMPACT_ATOMS: atom_id res chain seq x y z
N ILE A 1 4.60 -5.16 -0.44
CA ILE A 1 5.97 -4.64 -0.60
C ILE A 1 6.82 -5.23 0.51
N SER A 2 8.03 -5.68 0.21
CA SER A 2 8.98 -6.16 1.21
C SER A 2 10.32 -5.48 1.00
N VAL A 3 10.94 -5.01 2.09
CA VAL A 3 12.25 -4.34 2.08
C VAL A 3 12.99 -4.71 3.36
N GLY A 4 14.31 -4.78 3.30
CA GLY A 4 15.13 -5.09 4.47
C GLY A 4 16.58 -4.69 4.25
N GLY A 5 17.37 -4.80 5.31
CA GLY A 5 18.79 -4.47 5.26
C GLY A 5 19.42 -4.43 6.65
N MET A 6 20.52 -3.69 6.74
CA MET A 6 21.19 -3.40 8.00
C MET A 6 20.76 -2.03 8.51
N ASN A 7 20.40 -1.92 9.78
CA ASN A 7 20.09 -0.62 10.38
C ASN A 7 21.40 0.13 10.65
N PRO A 8 21.65 1.28 10.01
CA PRO A 8 22.93 1.99 10.16
C PRO A 8 23.13 2.55 11.57
N ARG A 9 22.06 2.74 12.35
CA ARG A 9 22.12 3.25 13.73
C ARG A 9 22.46 2.17 14.75
N THR A 10 22.09 0.92 14.49
CA THR A 10 22.18 -0.16 15.49
C THR A 10 23.02 -1.35 15.04
N GLY A 11 23.41 -1.43 13.76
CA GLY A 11 24.12 -2.58 13.19
C GLY A 11 23.32 -3.89 13.22
N LYS A 12 21.98 -3.83 13.33
CA LYS A 12 21.10 -5.01 13.36
C LYS A 12 20.39 -5.19 12.03
N SER A 13 20.17 -6.44 11.63
CA SER A 13 19.32 -6.75 10.50
C SER A 13 17.86 -6.37 10.79
N TRP A 14 17.14 -5.98 9.75
CA TRP A 14 15.72 -5.67 9.84
C TRP A 14 15.02 -6.07 8.55
N THR A 15 13.73 -6.35 8.67
CA THR A 15 12.83 -6.63 7.55
C THR A 15 11.49 -5.95 7.79
N PHE A 16 10.93 -5.36 6.76
CA PHE A 16 9.62 -4.74 6.75
C PHE A 16 8.82 -5.34 5.59
N TYR A 17 7.59 -5.74 5.88
CA TYR A 17 6.62 -6.12 4.87
C TYR A 17 5.34 -5.35 5.11
N GLU A 18 4.72 -4.88 4.03
CA GLU A 18 3.43 -4.23 4.08
C GLU A 18 2.57 -4.69 2.92
N THR A 19 1.29 -4.88 3.22
CA THR A 19 0.25 -5.08 2.23
C THR A 19 -0.25 -3.71 1.80
N VAL A 20 0.09 -3.29 0.58
CA VAL A 20 -0.36 -2.00 0.07
C VAL A 20 -1.75 -2.16 -0.52
N ALA A 21 -2.66 -1.27 -0.14
CA ALA A 21 -3.99 -1.20 -0.71
C ALA A 21 -3.93 -0.83 -2.21
N GLY A 22 -4.94 -1.22 -2.97
CA GLY A 22 -5.04 -0.88 -4.39
C GLY A 22 -6.50 -0.80 -4.84
N GLY A 23 -6.71 -0.79 -6.16
CA GLY A 23 -8.04 -0.74 -6.74
C GLY A 23 -8.80 -2.06 -6.72
N PHE A 24 -10.08 -2.02 -6.38
CA PHE A 24 -11.00 -3.14 -6.63
C PHE A 24 -11.51 -3.13 -8.08
N GLY A 25 -11.94 -4.29 -8.59
CA GLY A 25 -12.52 -4.38 -9.92
C GLY A 25 -13.87 -3.66 -10.02
N GLY A 26 -14.10 -2.93 -11.11
CA GLY A 26 -15.42 -2.41 -11.44
C GLY A 26 -16.45 -3.53 -11.59
N ARG A 27 -17.71 -3.27 -11.22
CA ARG A 27 -18.79 -4.26 -11.25
C ARG A 27 -20.05 -3.67 -11.87
N LYS A 28 -21.00 -4.53 -12.28
CA LYS A 28 -22.21 -4.07 -12.95
C LYS A 28 -22.95 -3.03 -12.09
N GLY A 29 -23.02 -1.81 -12.60
CA GLY A 29 -23.73 -0.68 -12.00
C GLY A 29 -22.87 0.23 -11.13
N ILE A 30 -21.59 -0.08 -10.87
CA ILE A 30 -20.76 0.68 -9.94
C ILE A 30 -19.26 0.47 -10.17
N ASP A 31 -18.49 1.54 -10.09
CA ASP A 31 -17.03 1.53 -10.18
C ASP A 31 -16.38 0.73 -9.04
N GLY A 32 -15.12 0.36 -9.25
CA GLY A 32 -14.27 -0.26 -8.25
C GLY A 32 -13.94 0.73 -7.12
N VAL A 33 -13.76 0.19 -5.92
CA VAL A 33 -13.37 0.98 -4.74
C VAL A 33 -11.88 1.30 -4.83
N ASP A 34 -11.54 2.56 -4.57
CA ASP A 34 -10.17 3.09 -4.55
C ASP A 34 -9.49 2.77 -3.20
N ALA A 35 -8.17 2.52 -3.22
CA ALA A 35 -7.33 2.24 -2.04
C ALA A 35 -7.92 1.28 -0.99
N VAL A 36 -8.33 0.08 -1.44
CA VAL A 36 -8.74 -1.00 -0.53
C VAL A 36 -7.83 -2.22 -0.64
N HIS A 37 -7.68 -2.94 0.47
CA HIS A 37 -6.94 -4.20 0.45
C HIS A 37 -7.75 -5.30 -0.22
N THR A 38 -7.45 -5.55 -1.49
CA THR A 38 -8.12 -6.57 -2.31
C THR A 38 -7.38 -7.91 -2.31
N HIS A 39 -6.05 -7.88 -2.17
CA HIS A 39 -5.19 -9.08 -2.17
C HIS A 39 -4.95 -9.67 -0.77
N MET A 40 -5.20 -8.89 0.28
CA MET A 40 -5.13 -9.32 1.68
C MET A 40 -6.22 -8.61 2.48
N THR A 41 -7.40 -9.20 2.57
CA THR A 41 -8.60 -8.52 3.11
C THR A 41 -8.60 -8.44 4.64
N ASN A 42 -9.44 -7.56 5.21
CA ASN A 42 -9.63 -7.36 6.66
C ASN A 42 -8.38 -6.86 7.42
N THR A 43 -7.56 -6.06 6.75
CA THR A 43 -6.41 -5.37 7.35
C THR A 43 -6.54 -3.87 7.12
N MET A 44 -5.88 -3.08 7.98
CA MET A 44 -5.61 -1.67 7.74
C MET A 44 -4.15 -1.51 7.37
N ASN A 45 -3.81 -0.41 6.69
CA ASN A 45 -2.42 -0.04 6.50
C ASN A 45 -1.77 0.25 7.86
N THR A 46 -0.49 -0.07 8.01
CA THR A 46 0.28 0.40 9.16
C THR A 46 0.48 1.92 9.03
N PRO A 47 0.25 2.71 10.11
CA PRO A 47 0.53 4.14 10.08
C PRO A 47 1.99 4.44 9.75
N ILE A 48 2.24 5.44 8.89
CA ILE A 48 3.58 5.81 8.43
C ILE A 48 4.48 6.17 9.62
N GLU A 49 3.95 6.92 10.59
CA GLU A 49 4.67 7.36 11.78
C GLU A 49 5.15 6.17 12.62
N ALA A 50 4.34 5.12 12.72
CA ALA A 50 4.71 3.89 13.41
C ALA A 50 5.86 3.16 12.68
N ILE A 51 5.81 3.11 11.35
CA ILE A 51 6.87 2.48 10.54
C ILE A 51 8.18 3.27 10.66
N GLU A 52 8.16 4.60 10.51
CA GLU A 52 9.38 5.44 10.59
C GLU A 52 10.01 5.44 11.99
N THR A 53 9.22 5.19 13.04
CA THR A 53 9.73 5.07 14.41
C THR A 53 10.53 3.77 14.60
N VAL A 54 10.08 2.67 13.98
CA VAL A 54 10.65 1.33 14.21
C VAL A 54 11.74 0.97 13.20
N TYR A 55 11.58 1.38 11.94
CA TYR A 55 12.46 0.98 10.85
C TYR A 55 13.34 2.14 10.38
N PRO A 56 14.57 1.87 9.87
CA PRO A 56 15.42 2.89 9.27
C PRO A 56 14.93 3.23 7.85
N LEU A 57 13.65 3.60 7.73
CA LEU A 57 12.96 3.92 6.50
C LEU A 57 12.37 5.33 6.60
N ARG A 58 12.21 5.98 5.44
CA ARG A 58 11.50 7.26 5.32
C ARG A 58 10.55 7.20 4.14
N PHE A 59 9.29 7.53 4.37
CA PHE A 59 8.28 7.64 3.33
C PHE A 59 8.38 9.02 2.69
N LEU A 60 8.60 9.05 1.39
CA LEU A 60 8.64 10.31 0.63
C LEU A 60 7.27 10.67 0.04
N LYS A 61 6.45 9.67 -0.26
CA LYS A 61 5.13 9.82 -0.87
C LYS A 61 4.25 8.63 -0.53
N TYR A 62 2.99 8.90 -0.18
CA TYR A 62 1.94 7.90 -0.05
C TYR A 62 0.65 8.50 -0.58
N GLU A 63 0.18 8.00 -1.71
CA GLU A 63 -0.93 8.59 -2.47
C GLU A 63 -1.60 7.53 -3.36
N LEU A 64 -2.79 7.87 -3.85
CA LEU A 64 -3.40 7.17 -4.97
C LEU A 64 -2.60 7.41 -6.23
N ARG A 65 -2.41 6.35 -7.04
CA ARG A 65 -1.78 6.49 -8.35
C ARG A 65 -2.85 6.88 -9.37
N GLU A 66 -2.91 8.16 -9.72
CA GLU A 66 -3.87 8.65 -10.71
C GLU A 66 -3.76 7.90 -12.05
N GLY A 67 -4.91 7.61 -12.65
CA GLY A 67 -5.00 6.90 -13.93
C GLY A 67 -4.58 5.42 -13.88
N SER A 68 -4.36 4.83 -12.70
CA SER A 68 -3.99 3.42 -12.56
C SER A 68 -5.17 2.45 -12.77
N GLY A 69 -6.40 2.92 -12.56
CA GLY A 69 -7.60 2.11 -12.61
C GLY A 69 -7.87 1.57 -14.01
N GLY A 70 -8.19 0.27 -14.10
CA GLY A 70 -8.52 -0.37 -15.36
C GLY A 70 -9.73 0.30 -16.04
N PRO A 71 -9.65 0.65 -17.35
CA PRO A 71 -10.75 1.32 -18.03
C PRO A 71 -11.93 0.37 -18.27
N GLY A 72 -13.14 0.92 -18.31
CA GLY A 72 -14.37 0.17 -18.60
C GLY A 72 -15.62 1.02 -18.39
N ARG A 73 -16.80 0.46 -18.71
CA ARG A 73 -18.10 1.11 -18.40
C ARG A 73 -18.25 1.37 -16.89
N TRP A 74 -17.69 0.48 -16.09
CA TRP A 74 -17.44 0.66 -14.67
C TRP A 74 -15.95 0.50 -14.47
N ARG A 75 -15.26 1.59 -14.11
CA ARG A 75 -13.79 1.57 -14.01
C ARG A 75 -13.33 0.72 -12.83
N GLY A 76 -12.09 0.23 -12.89
CA GLY A 76 -11.39 -0.24 -11.71
C GLY A 76 -11.12 0.91 -10.73
N GLY A 77 -10.96 0.55 -9.46
CA GLY A 77 -10.45 1.46 -8.45
C GLY A 77 -8.99 1.86 -8.71
N VAL A 78 -8.54 2.95 -8.10
CA VAL A 78 -7.14 3.42 -8.10
C VAL A 78 -6.39 3.06 -6.83
#